data_AF-A0A023D8M3-F1
#
_entry.id   AF-A0A023D8M3-F1
#
_cell.length_a   1.000
_cell.length_b   1.000
_cell.length_c   1.000
_cell.angle_alpha   90.00
_cell.angle_beta   90.00
_cell.angle_gamma   90.00
#
_symmetry.space_group_name_H-M   'P 1'
#
loop_
_entity.id
_entity.type
_entity.pdbx_description
1 polymer ?
#
loop_
_entity_poly.entity_id
_entity_poly.type
_entity_poly.pdbx_seq_one_letter_code
_entity_poly.pdbx_strand_id
1 'polypeptide(L)'
;MTHIHGEEYLMLTRTTLFMSNRSQAVRLPKMVAFGEQVRDVVIVSEGSRRIIAPVDAAWDDFFAAPGVDLGERNQPAMQERETL
;
A
#
# COMPACT_ATOMS: atom_id res chain seq x y z
N MET A 1 6.45 22.41 -22.79
CA MET A 1 5.19 23.00 -22.29
C MET A 1 5.06 22.55 -20.85
N THR A 2 4.97 23.52 -19.95
CA THR A 2 5.40 23.52 -18.55
C THR A 2 4.80 22.39 -17.71
N HIS A 3 5.67 21.69 -16.97
CA HIS A 3 5.29 20.91 -15.80
C HIS A 3 4.60 21.85 -14.81
N ILE A 4 3.34 21.57 -14.49
CA ILE A 4 2.65 22.14 -13.34
C ILE A 4 2.28 20.97 -12.42
N HIS A 5 3.09 20.80 -11.37
CA HIS A 5 2.70 20.09 -10.15
C HIS A 5 1.47 20.84 -9.60
N GLY A 6 0.29 20.22 -9.68
CA GLY A 6 -0.96 20.84 -9.27
C GLY A 6 -1.80 19.84 -8.52
N GLU A 7 -1.82 19.98 -7.20
CA GLU A 7 -2.81 19.44 -6.25
C GLU A 7 -3.20 17.97 -6.44
N GLU A 8 -2.70 17.09 -5.56
CA GLU A 8 -3.23 15.74 -5.32
C GLU A 8 -4.72 15.85 -4.92
N TYR A 9 -5.61 15.98 -5.91
CA TYR A 9 -7.03 15.86 -5.70
C TYR A 9 -7.28 14.39 -5.40
N LEU A 10 -7.52 14.07 -4.12
CA LEU A 10 -8.18 12.82 -3.74
C LEU A 10 -9.41 12.67 -4.62
N MET A 11 -9.36 11.75 -5.59
CA MET A 11 -10.50 11.44 -6.46
C MET A 11 -11.60 10.79 -5.63
N LEU A 12 -12.46 11.62 -5.04
CA LEU A 12 -13.59 11.17 -4.25
C LEU A 12 -14.74 10.81 -5.20
N THR A 13 -15.12 9.53 -5.22
CA THR A 13 -16.34 9.08 -5.89
C THR A 13 -17.26 8.37 -4.91
N ARG A 14 -18.57 8.56 -5.08
CA ARG A 14 -19.59 7.83 -4.33
C ARG A 14 -20.11 6.68 -5.17
N THR A 15 -20.18 5.51 -4.56
CA THR A 15 -20.78 4.29 -5.13
C THR A 15 -21.54 3.56 -4.02
N THR A 16 -22.26 2.52 -4.37
CA THR A 16 -23.05 1.72 -3.43
C THR A 16 -22.41 0.35 -3.23
N LEU A 17 -22.41 -0.13 -1.99
CA LEU A 17 -22.16 -1.54 -1.68
C LEU A 17 -23.33 -2.39 -2.16
N PHE A 18 -23.01 -3.57 -2.69
CA PHE A 18 -24.01 -4.57 -3.06
C PHE A 18 -23.51 -5.97 -2.69
N MET A 19 -24.44 -6.93 -2.64
CA MET A 19 -24.10 -8.34 -2.41
C MET A 19 -23.82 -9.03 -3.74
N SER A 20 -22.74 -9.79 -3.81
CA SER A 20 -22.42 -10.71 -4.91
C SER A 20 -22.26 -12.11 -4.32
N ASN A 21 -23.16 -13.03 -4.67
CA ASN A 21 -23.25 -14.34 -4.04
C ASN A 21 -23.32 -14.23 -2.51
N ARG A 22 -22.26 -14.62 -1.81
CA ARG A 22 -22.14 -14.59 -0.34
C ARG A 22 -21.23 -13.49 0.21
N SER A 23 -20.71 -12.60 -0.64
CA SER A 23 -19.78 -11.53 -0.25
C SER A 23 -20.30 -10.13 -0.60
N GLN A 24 -19.73 -9.11 0.03
CA GLN A 24 -19.94 -7.71 -0.34
C GLN A 24 -19.00 -7.31 -1.48
N ALA A 25 -19.50 -6.47 -2.37
CA ALA A 25 -18.74 -5.92 -3.48
C ALA A 25 -18.99 -4.40 -3.61
N VAL A 26 -17.96 -3.70 -4.08
CA VAL A 26 -17.99 -2.29 -4.44
C VAL A 26 -17.74 -2.18 -5.94
N ARG A 27 -18.58 -1.44 -6.66
CA ARG A 27 -18.31 -1.11 -8.06
C ARG A 27 -17.36 0.09 -8.10
N LEU A 28 -16.16 -0.10 -8.66
CA LEU A 28 -15.21 0.99 -8.93
C LEU A 28 -15.60 1.70 -10.23
N PRO A 29 -16.01 2.98 -10.18
CA PRO A 29 -16.21 3.78 -11.38
C PRO A 29 -14.90 3.97 -12.15
N LYS A 30 -14.98 4.21 -13.46
CA LYS A 30 -13.82 4.35 -14.36
C LYS A 30 -12.75 5.30 -13.84
N MET A 31 -13.14 6.37 -13.14
CA MET A 31 -12.21 7.39 -12.63
C MET A 31 -11.29 6.90 -11.49
N VAL A 32 -11.71 5.87 -10.75
CA VAL A 32 -10.93 5.26 -9.64
C VAL A 32 -10.68 3.77 -9.88
N ALA A 33 -10.89 3.29 -11.10
CA ALA A 33 -10.60 1.91 -11.45
C ALA A 33 -9.09 1.71 -11.52
N PHE A 34 -8.62 0.56 -11.05
CA PHE A 34 -7.24 0.16 -11.31
C PHE A 34 -7.00 -0.02 -12.82
N GLY A 35 -5.74 0.06 -13.23
CA GLY A 35 -5.35 -0.29 -14.60
C GLY A 35 -5.69 -1.75 -14.92
N GLU A 36 -5.90 -2.07 -16.19
CA GLU A 36 -6.38 -3.38 -16.66
C GLU A 36 -5.47 -4.56 -16.26
N GLN A 37 -4.19 -4.29 -15.99
CA GLN A 37 -3.22 -5.27 -15.53
C GLN A 37 -3.39 -5.71 -14.07
N VAL A 38 -4.07 -4.91 -13.23
CA VAL A 38 -4.23 -5.20 -11.80
C VAL A 38 -5.35 -6.21 -11.61
N ARG A 39 -4.99 -7.42 -11.18
CA ARG A 39 -5.95 -8.51 -10.92
C ARG A 39 -6.14 -8.79 -9.44
N ASP A 40 -5.05 -8.72 -8.69
CA ASP A 40 -5.01 -9.07 -7.28
C ASP A 40 -4.77 -7.83 -6.44
N VAL A 41 -5.53 -7.70 -5.36
CA VAL A 41 -5.46 -6.59 -4.42
C VAL A 41 -5.43 -7.09 -2.99
N VAL A 42 -4.75 -6.35 -2.12
CA VAL A 42 -4.84 -6.47 -0.67
C VAL A 42 -5.88 -5.49 -0.14
N ILE A 43 -6.60 -5.89 0.91
CA ILE A 43 -7.55 -5.03 1.61
C ILE A 43 -7.12 -4.90 3.06
N VAL A 44 -6.68 -3.70 3.45
CA VAL A 44 -6.34 -3.36 4.83
C VAL A 44 -7.55 -2.74 5.51
N SER A 45 -7.86 -3.22 6.72
CA SER A 45 -8.99 -2.72 7.51
C SER A 45 -8.53 -1.71 8.55
N GLU A 46 -9.06 -0.49 8.49
CA GLU A 46 -8.80 0.57 9.45
C GLU A 46 -10.12 1.08 10.05
N GLY A 47 -10.56 0.43 11.13
CA GLY A 47 -11.89 0.69 11.70
C GLY A 47 -13.00 0.47 10.68
N SER A 48 -13.76 1.52 10.37
CA SER A 48 -14.82 1.50 9.35
C SER A 48 -14.32 1.67 7.92
N ARG A 49 -13.04 2.00 7.72
CA ARG A 49 -12.43 2.23 6.41
C ARG A 49 -11.83 0.94 5.86
N ARG A 50 -11.77 0.85 4.54
CA ARG A 50 -11.07 -0.20 3.81
C ARG A 50 -10.12 0.47 2.84
N ILE A 51 -8.83 0.17 2.95
CA ILE A 51 -7.80 0.59 2.00
C ILE A 51 -7.57 -0.58 1.06
N ILE A 52 -7.69 -0.34 -0.24
CA ILE A 52 -7.54 -1.35 -1.28
C ILE A 52 -6.34 -0.94 -2.13
N ALA A 53 -5.34 -1.81 -2.21
CA ALA A 53 -4.12 -1.57 -2.98
C ALA A 53 -3.74 -2.82 -3.79
N PRO A 54 -3.03 -2.70 -4.92
CA PRO A 54 -2.42 -3.85 -5.59
C PRO A 54 -1.55 -4.67 -4.63
N VAL A 55 -1.47 -5.99 -4.80
CA VAL A 55 -0.71 -6.88 -3.89
C VAL A 55 0.75 -6.43 -3.72
N ASP A 56 1.37 -5.96 -4.79
CA ASP A 56 2.78 -5.54 -4.79
C ASP A 56 3.00 -4.12 -4.22
N ALA A 57 1.94 -3.35 -4.00
CA ALA A 57 2.02 -1.96 -3.53
C ALA A 57 2.35 -1.84 -2.03
N ALA A 58 2.30 -2.94 -1.28
CA ALA A 58 2.64 -2.94 0.15
C ALA A 58 4.08 -2.47 0.43
N TRP A 59 5.00 -2.69 -0.52
CA TRP A 59 6.36 -2.18 -0.44
C TRP A 59 6.44 -0.67 -0.67
N ASP A 60 5.65 -0.14 -1.60
CA ASP A 60 5.62 1.30 -1.88
C ASP A 60 5.14 2.08 -0.64
N ASP A 61 4.07 1.62 0.00
CA ASP A 61 3.55 2.22 1.24
C ASP A 61 4.56 2.12 2.39
N PHE A 62 5.26 0.98 2.52
CA PHE A 62 6.30 0.79 3.54
C PHE A 62 7.48 1.77 3.35
N PHE A 63 7.95 1.95 2.12
CA PHE A 63 9.08 2.84 1.83
C PHE A 63 8.69 4.33 1.78
N ALA A 64 7.41 4.66 1.60
CA ALA A 64 6.91 6.03 1.68
C ALA A 64 6.78 6.56 3.12
N ALA A 65 6.71 5.67 4.12
CA ALA A 65 6.65 6.06 5.51
C ALA A 65 7.98 6.71 5.98
N PRO A 66 7.94 7.70 6.89
CA PRO A 66 9.15 8.23 7.49
C PRO A 66 9.97 7.11 8.14
N GLY A 67 11.25 7.03 7.79
CA GLY A 67 12.17 6.08 8.40
C GLY A 67 12.30 6.31 9.91
N VAL A 68 12.64 5.24 10.64
CA VAL A 68 12.95 5.30 12.07
C VAL A 68 14.46 5.41 12.25
N ASP A 69 14.91 6.28 13.15
CA ASP A 69 16.29 6.27 13.62
C ASP A 69 16.51 5.04 14.49
N LEU A 70 17.35 4.12 14.00
CA LEU A 70 17.68 2.87 14.70
C LEU A 70 18.82 3.05 15.72
N GLY A 71 19.42 4.25 15.79
CA GLY A 71 20.60 4.53 16.62
C GLY A 71 21.88 3.88 16.09
N GLU A 72 22.97 4.00 16.87
CA GLU A 72 24.24 3.38 16.51
C GLU A 72 24.16 1.84 16.62
N ARG A 73 24.70 1.16 15.61
CA ARG A 73 24.79 -0.30 15.60
C ARG A 73 25.87 -0.76 16.59
N ASN A 74 25.45 -1.35 17.71
CA ASN A 74 26.36 -2.01 18.66
C ASN A 74 26.78 -3.40 18.13
N GLN A 75 27.72 -3.40 17.18
CA GLN A 75 28.25 -4.63 16.60
C GLN A 75 29.45 -5.15 17.41
N PRO A 76 29.39 -6.37 17.98
CA PRO A 76 30.51 -6.94 18.71
C PRO A 76 31.66 -7.32 17.77
N ALA A 77 32.85 -7.51 18.35
CA ALA A 77 34.01 -8.02 17.64
C ALA A 77 33.72 -9.41 17.05
N MET A 78 34.42 -9.74 15.95
CA MET A 78 34.32 -11.04 15.32
C MET A 78 34.71 -12.15 16.31
N GLN A 79 33.86 -13.16 16.43
CA GLN A 79 34.11 -14.28 17.33
C GLN A 79 35.20 -15.19 16.77
N GLU A 80 36.16 -15.56 17.63
CA GLU A 80 37.15 -16.58 17.31
C GLU A 80 36.46 -17.96 17.29
N ARG A 81 36.77 -18.76 16.27
CA ARG A 81 36.33 -20.16 16.15
C ARG A 81 37.52 -21.07 16.38
N GLU A 82 37.31 -22.15 17.11
CA GLU A 82 38.31 -23.21 17.26
C GLU A 82 38.67 -23.78 15.89
N THR A 83 39.97 -23.96 15.65
CA THR A 83 40.45 -24.73 14.50
C THR A 83 40.17 -26.20 14.75
N LEU A 84 39.55 -26.87 13.77
CA LEU A 84 39.28 -28.32 13.79
C LEU A 84 40.54 -29.15 14.00
#